data_AF-A0AAD9ZGR1-F1
#
_entry.id   AF-A0AAD9ZGR1-F1
#
_cell.length_a   1.000
_cell.length_b   1.000
_cell.length_c   1.000
_cell.angle_alpha   90.00
_cell.angle_beta   90.00
_cell.angle_gamma   90.00
#
_symmetry.space_group_name_H-M   'P 1'
#
loop_
_entity.id
_entity.type
_entity.pdbx_description
1 polymer ?
#
loop_
_entity_poly.entity_id
_entity_poly.type
_entity_poly.pdbx_seq_one_letter_code
_entity_poly.pdbx_strand_id
1 'polypeptide(L)'
;MSGLVAGNTATVARSVGCTQNPDSQATLNCLRNVPLETLMDVSVGLARQTRPPFGELAFYPSYDGDYIPDRPSVLLRKGAFVKGSWVANDGAWYAQPTSSDDASVLASFQTFIIGLSQPSLQRILALYPVSDFTQLVRPNEQATAQYYRAAQINRDIWFTCPVIDFTWQYTRYGGSNNIRLYDMNQTKYGPIFQYMGVPQWRVSHLSDIPYILNEDVAAGGDNSPAQRALSALLSGSAAAFAYTGSPTTSRDRTLQNWPIAYPDQSRQALSKVYPEKLNLYVVGGSQGSGPATIASGSGATSAREKALAWERVIERCSFINSILGEIGV
;
A
#
# COMPACT_ATOMS: atom_id res chain seq x y z
N MET A 1 -7.48 19.89 10.84
CA MET A 1 -6.90 18.77 11.62
C MET A 1 -7.92 17.64 11.72
N SER A 2 -7.50 16.38 11.55
CA SER A 2 -8.40 15.25 11.76
C SER A 2 -8.81 15.16 13.23
N GLY A 3 -10.11 14.97 13.49
CA GLY A 3 -10.63 14.81 14.85
C GLY A 3 -10.06 13.59 15.59
N LEU A 4 -9.60 12.56 14.87
CA LEU A 4 -8.98 11.37 15.46
C LEU A 4 -7.60 11.67 16.05
N VAL A 5 -6.73 12.35 15.30
CA VAL A 5 -5.39 12.73 15.78
C VAL A 5 -5.50 13.68 16.98
N ALA A 6 -6.40 14.68 16.90
CA ALA A 6 -6.65 15.59 18.01
C ALA A 6 -7.15 14.85 19.27
N GLY A 7 -8.05 13.87 19.09
CA GLY A 7 -8.56 13.02 20.19
C GLY A 7 -7.48 12.15 20.84
N ASN A 8 -6.57 11.59 20.03
CA ASN A 8 -5.43 10.82 20.54
C ASN A 8 -4.46 11.72 21.32
N THR A 9 -4.15 12.92 20.80
CA THR A 9 -3.32 13.92 21.51
C THR A 9 -3.94 14.33 22.85
N ALA A 10 -5.25 14.58 22.88
CA ALA A 10 -5.97 14.88 24.13
C ALA A 10 -5.92 13.73 25.14
N THR A 11 -5.90 12.48 24.67
CA THR A 11 -5.79 11.30 25.53
C THR A 11 -4.39 11.14 26.11
N VAL A 12 -3.33 11.40 25.33
CA VAL A 12 -1.96 11.47 25.85
C VAL A 12 -1.84 12.56 26.91
N ALA A 13 -2.32 13.77 26.63
CA ALA A 13 -2.28 14.89 27.57
C ALA A 13 -2.94 14.56 28.92
N ARG A 14 -4.14 13.95 28.89
CA ARG A 14 -4.83 13.50 30.11
C ARG A 14 -4.02 12.46 30.89
N SER A 15 -3.39 11.53 30.19
CA SER A 15 -2.66 10.41 30.80
C SER A 15 -1.42 10.85 31.58
N VAL A 16 -0.87 12.03 31.26
CA VAL A 16 0.29 12.63 31.94
C VAL A 16 -0.09 13.80 32.85
N GLY A 17 -1.38 14.00 33.13
CA GLY A 17 -1.87 15.05 34.04
C GLY A 17 -1.95 16.45 33.43
N CYS A 18 -1.84 16.59 32.12
CA CYS A 18 -2.01 17.87 31.42
C CYS A 18 -3.49 18.19 31.12
N THR A 19 -3.79 19.48 30.93
CA THR A 19 -5.16 20.00 30.68
C THR A 19 -5.82 19.39 29.44
N GLN A 20 -7.17 19.39 29.42
CA GLN A 20 -7.95 18.64 28.42
C GLN A 20 -8.12 19.33 27.07
N ASN A 21 -7.85 20.63 26.94
CA ASN A 21 -7.96 21.29 25.64
C ASN A 21 -6.65 21.06 24.86
N PRO A 22 -6.61 20.14 23.87
CA PRO A 22 -5.39 19.82 23.14
C PRO A 22 -4.83 21.02 22.38
N ASP A 23 -5.68 21.99 22.03
CA ASP A 23 -5.33 23.17 21.26
C ASP A 23 -4.90 24.35 22.15
N SER A 24 -4.94 24.19 23.48
CA SER A 24 -4.55 25.27 24.39
C SER A 24 -3.04 25.35 24.59
N GLN A 25 -2.51 26.58 24.64
CA GLN A 25 -1.11 26.84 24.98
C GLN A 25 -0.72 26.25 26.35
N ALA A 26 -1.67 26.17 27.29
CA ALA A 26 -1.48 25.58 28.61
C ALA A 26 -1.18 24.07 28.52
N THR A 27 -1.96 23.32 27.74
CA THR A 27 -1.73 21.89 27.50
C THR A 27 -0.37 21.67 26.85
N LEU A 28 -0.03 22.46 25.83
CA LEU A 28 1.25 22.36 25.15
C LEU A 28 2.43 22.65 26.07
N ASN A 29 2.35 23.68 26.90
CA ASN A 29 3.39 24.01 27.88
C ASN A 29 3.54 22.92 28.93
N CYS A 30 2.43 22.34 29.39
CA CYS A 30 2.47 21.20 30.30
C CYS A 30 3.17 19.99 29.66
N LEU A 31 2.76 19.60 28.45
CA LEU A 31 3.36 18.47 27.72
C LEU A 31 4.87 18.62 27.51
N ARG A 32 5.35 19.84 27.25
CA ARG A 32 6.79 20.14 27.11
C ARG A 32 7.60 19.93 28.39
N ASN A 33 6.95 19.95 29.56
CA ASN A 33 7.60 19.72 30.85
C ASN A 33 7.54 18.25 31.30
N VAL A 34 6.81 17.40 30.57
CA VAL A 34 6.76 15.96 30.85
C VAL A 34 8.07 15.31 30.40
N PRO A 35 8.69 14.42 31.20
CA PRO A 35 9.86 13.67 30.77
C PRO A 35 9.59 12.91 29.46
N LEU A 36 10.55 12.96 28.53
CA LEU A 36 10.39 12.35 27.20
C LEU A 36 10.04 10.86 27.28
N GLU A 37 10.71 10.11 28.16
CA GLU A 37 10.46 8.67 28.35
C GLU A 37 9.00 8.40 28.74
N THR A 38 8.46 9.17 29.68
CA THR A 38 7.05 9.06 30.08
C THR A 38 6.11 9.40 28.93
N LEU A 39 6.40 10.46 28.17
CA LEU A 39 5.57 10.85 27.04
C LEU A 39 5.60 9.79 25.92
N MET A 40 6.76 9.20 25.66
CA MET A 40 6.95 8.10 24.70
C MET A 40 6.18 6.85 25.14
N ASP A 41 6.32 6.40 26.38
CA ASP A 41 5.65 5.20 26.87
C ASP A 41 4.13 5.31 26.76
N VAL A 42 3.58 6.46 27.17
CA VAL A 42 2.14 6.73 27.07
C VAL A 42 1.67 6.80 25.62
N SER A 43 2.38 7.53 24.76
CA SER A 43 1.98 7.73 23.37
C SER A 43 2.10 6.45 22.52
N VAL A 44 3.19 5.68 22.68
CA VAL A 44 3.37 4.40 21.99
C VAL A 44 2.40 3.35 22.51
N GLY A 45 2.17 3.33 23.84
CA GLY A 45 1.17 2.46 24.46
C GLY A 45 -0.24 2.71 23.91
N LEU A 46 -0.66 3.98 23.88
CA LEU A 46 -1.93 4.39 23.30
C LEU A 46 -2.01 4.04 21.81
N ALA A 47 -0.95 4.28 21.05
CA ALA A 47 -0.92 3.99 19.61
C ALA A 47 -1.16 2.49 19.36
N ARG A 48 -0.42 1.60 20.03
CA ARG A 48 -0.56 0.14 19.87
C ARG A 48 -1.92 -0.37 20.36
N GLN A 49 -2.48 0.24 21.40
CA GLN A 49 -3.81 -0.11 21.89
C GLN A 49 -4.92 0.28 20.90
N THR A 50 -4.82 1.47 20.31
CA THR A 50 -5.84 2.01 19.39
C THR A 50 -5.72 1.46 17.98
N ARG A 51 -4.50 1.13 17.54
CA ARG A 51 -4.18 0.69 16.17
C ARG A 51 -3.20 -0.49 16.16
N PRO A 52 -3.62 -1.68 16.62
CA PRO A 52 -2.74 -2.85 16.65
C PRO A 52 -2.35 -3.34 15.23
N PRO A 53 -1.22 -4.07 15.09
CA PRO A 53 -0.29 -4.44 16.14
C PRO A 53 0.80 -3.38 16.42
N PHE A 54 1.09 -2.49 15.45
CA PHE A 54 2.26 -1.60 15.51
C PHE A 54 1.96 -0.18 16.01
N GLY A 55 0.69 0.21 16.11
CA GLY A 55 0.29 1.58 16.45
C GLY A 55 0.29 2.55 15.28
N GLU A 56 0.41 2.03 14.05
CA GLU A 56 0.40 2.83 12.82
C GLU A 56 -0.88 3.64 12.69
N LEU A 57 -0.74 4.87 12.19
CA LEU A 57 -1.88 5.77 11.96
C LEU A 57 -2.69 6.09 13.24
N ALA A 58 -2.09 5.96 14.43
CA ALA A 58 -2.64 6.58 15.65
C ALA A 58 -2.36 8.10 15.64
N PHE A 59 -1.18 8.49 15.18
CA PHE A 59 -0.80 9.87 14.89
C PHE A 59 -0.31 9.92 13.44
N TYR A 60 -0.98 10.69 12.58
CA TYR A 60 -0.73 10.69 11.14
C TYR A 60 -0.82 12.11 10.56
N PRO A 61 -0.24 12.35 9.37
CA PRO A 61 -0.35 13.63 8.69
C PRO A 61 -1.81 14.05 8.54
N SER A 62 -2.14 15.22 9.08
CA SER A 62 -3.47 15.82 9.01
C SER A 62 -3.44 17.03 8.08
N TYR A 63 -4.53 17.28 7.36
CA TYR A 63 -4.71 18.56 6.69
C TYR A 63 -4.81 19.67 7.73
N ASP A 64 -3.92 20.64 7.64
CA ASP A 64 -3.71 21.75 8.57
C ASP A 64 -4.11 23.10 7.96
N GLY A 65 -4.40 23.13 6.65
CA GLY A 65 -4.72 24.37 5.93
C GLY A 65 -3.49 25.19 5.55
N ASP A 66 -2.29 24.67 5.82
CA ASP A 66 -1.00 25.28 5.53
C ASP A 66 -0.15 24.31 4.68
N TYR A 67 0.66 23.47 5.32
CA TYR A 67 1.53 22.53 4.62
C TYR A 67 0.74 21.45 3.87
N ILE A 68 -0.34 20.95 4.46
CA ILE A 68 -1.34 20.08 3.82
C ILE A 68 -2.65 20.88 3.75
N PRO A 69 -2.87 21.65 2.68
CA PRO A 69 -3.93 22.66 2.64
C PRO A 69 -5.34 22.07 2.58
N ASP A 70 -5.48 20.82 2.11
CA ASP A 70 -6.77 20.13 1.97
C ASP A 70 -6.53 18.60 2.04
N ARG A 71 -7.60 17.81 2.04
CA ARG A 71 -7.51 16.35 1.96
C ARG A 71 -6.69 15.93 0.72
N PRO A 72 -5.75 14.99 0.84
CA PRO A 72 -4.96 14.52 -0.30
C PRO A 72 -5.82 14.03 -1.48
N SER A 73 -6.95 13.37 -1.22
CA SER A 73 -7.89 12.94 -2.28
C SER A 73 -8.50 14.13 -3.04
N VAL A 74 -8.76 15.25 -2.37
CA VAL A 74 -9.26 16.48 -2.98
C VAL A 74 -8.14 17.18 -3.77
N LEU A 75 -6.94 17.28 -3.19
CA LEU A 75 -5.76 17.85 -3.87
C LEU A 75 -5.40 17.07 -5.13
N LEU A 76 -5.51 15.75 -5.07
CA LEU A 76 -5.28 14.85 -6.19
C LEU A 76 -6.25 15.11 -7.35
N ARG A 77 -7.54 15.32 -7.04
CA ARG A 77 -8.57 15.71 -8.02
C ARG A 77 -8.44 17.15 -8.52
N LYS A 78 -7.56 17.96 -7.93
CA LYS A 78 -7.24 19.32 -8.36
C LYS A 78 -5.92 19.42 -9.13
N GLY A 79 -5.17 18.33 -9.30
CA GLY A 79 -3.87 18.38 -9.99
C GLY A 79 -2.67 18.74 -9.10
N ALA A 80 -2.80 18.77 -7.77
CA ALA A 80 -1.77 19.30 -6.86
C ALA A 80 -1.01 18.20 -6.08
N PHE A 81 0.08 17.63 -6.62
CA PHE A 81 0.73 16.45 -6.01
C PHE A 81 2.14 16.05 -6.54
N VAL A 82 2.81 15.06 -5.88
CA VAL A 82 4.15 14.45 -6.20
C VAL A 82 4.20 12.90 -5.97
N LYS A 83 5.16 12.18 -6.58
CA LYS A 83 5.24 10.73 -7.01
C LYS A 83 5.15 9.59 -5.92
N GLY A 84 4.79 8.32 -6.29
CA GLY A 84 4.72 7.12 -5.38
C GLY A 84 4.76 5.68 -6.04
N SER A 85 4.74 4.56 -5.26
CA SER A 85 4.87 3.10 -5.64
C SER A 85 4.22 2.08 -4.64
N TRP A 86 4.15 0.74 -4.93
CA TRP A 86 3.54 -0.35 -4.08
C TRP A 86 4.18 -1.78 -4.24
N VAL A 87 3.76 -2.81 -3.44
CA VAL A 87 4.16 -4.25 -3.58
C VAL A 87 2.99 -5.29 -3.59
N ALA A 88 3.25 -6.58 -3.90
CA ALA A 88 2.21 -7.57 -4.24
C ALA A 88 1.27 -8.01 -3.11
N ASN A 89 1.71 -8.11 -1.85
CA ASN A 89 0.86 -8.48 -0.71
C ASN A 89 0.95 -7.43 0.41
N ASP A 90 0.89 -6.16 0.02
CA ASP A 90 1.10 -4.99 0.86
C ASP A 90 0.17 -4.92 2.09
N GLY A 91 -1.04 -5.45 1.98
CA GLY A 91 -2.05 -5.43 3.05
C GLY A 91 -1.94 -6.56 4.08
N ALA A 92 -0.99 -7.48 3.94
CA ALA A 92 -0.94 -8.73 4.71
C ALA A 92 -0.85 -8.53 6.23
N TRP A 93 -0.24 -7.44 6.70
CA TRP A 93 -0.04 -7.17 8.13
C TRP A 93 -1.30 -6.69 8.83
N TYR A 94 -2.27 -6.14 8.08
CA TYR A 94 -3.47 -5.51 8.62
C TYR A 94 -4.62 -6.50 8.83
N ALA A 95 -4.59 -7.65 8.14
CA ALA A 95 -5.55 -8.72 8.31
C ALA A 95 -5.12 -9.69 9.43
N GLN A 96 -6.06 -10.12 10.26
CA GLN A 96 -5.80 -11.16 11.26
C GLN A 96 -5.78 -12.53 10.57
N PRO A 97 -4.77 -13.39 10.82
CA PRO A 97 -4.70 -14.72 10.21
C PRO A 97 -5.95 -15.57 10.43
N THR A 98 -6.64 -15.34 11.55
CA THR A 98 -7.87 -16.03 11.96
C THR A 98 -9.15 -15.43 11.38
N SER A 99 -9.10 -14.38 10.57
CA SER A 99 -10.29 -13.81 9.91
C SER A 99 -11.04 -14.92 9.16
N SER A 100 -12.34 -15.08 9.44
CA SER A 100 -13.14 -16.23 8.97
C SER A 100 -14.51 -15.85 8.40
N ASP A 101 -14.89 -14.58 8.48
CA ASP A 101 -16.21 -14.07 8.07
C ASP A 101 -16.13 -12.63 7.53
N ASP A 102 -17.24 -12.15 6.97
CA ASP A 102 -17.30 -10.81 6.39
C ASP A 102 -17.12 -9.71 7.46
N ALA A 103 -17.57 -9.94 8.69
CA ALA A 103 -17.42 -8.97 9.78
C ALA A 103 -15.94 -8.76 10.15
N SER A 104 -15.16 -9.84 10.27
CA SER A 104 -13.71 -9.79 10.53
C SER A 104 -12.93 -9.22 9.35
N VAL A 105 -13.39 -9.43 8.11
CA VAL A 105 -12.82 -8.77 6.91
C VAL A 105 -13.05 -7.26 6.98
N LEU A 106 -14.28 -6.81 7.22
CA LEU A 106 -14.60 -5.38 7.35
C LEU A 106 -13.81 -4.75 8.51
N ALA A 107 -13.76 -5.41 9.66
CA ALA A 107 -13.03 -4.94 10.83
C ALA A 107 -11.55 -4.69 10.54
N SER A 108 -10.91 -5.49 9.68
CA SER A 108 -9.46 -5.37 9.37
C SER A 108 -9.06 -4.00 8.83
N PHE A 109 -9.93 -3.31 8.08
CA PHE A 109 -9.66 -1.98 7.55
C PHE A 109 -10.50 -0.89 8.20
N GLN A 110 -11.67 -1.20 8.77
CA GLN A 110 -12.51 -0.22 9.46
C GLN A 110 -11.92 0.31 10.77
N THR A 111 -10.97 -0.42 11.38
CA THR A 111 -10.14 0.12 12.46
C THR A 111 -9.37 1.37 12.01
N PHE A 112 -9.06 1.46 10.72
CA PHE A 112 -8.18 2.48 10.18
C PHE A 112 -8.87 3.50 9.26
N ILE A 113 -9.91 3.07 8.54
CA ILE A 113 -10.74 3.88 7.65
C ILE A 113 -12.14 3.99 8.21
N ILE A 114 -12.52 5.19 8.62
CA ILE A 114 -13.85 5.48 9.13
C ILE A 114 -14.69 6.20 8.07
N GLY A 115 -16.01 6.26 8.26
CA GLY A 115 -16.92 7.04 7.41
C GLY A 115 -17.48 6.35 6.17
N LEU A 116 -16.96 5.17 5.81
CA LEU A 116 -17.53 4.37 4.72
C LEU A 116 -19.00 3.99 5.00
N SER A 117 -19.87 4.25 4.03
CA SER A 117 -21.29 3.91 4.12
C SER A 117 -21.53 2.39 4.03
N GLN A 118 -22.64 1.91 4.60
CA GLN A 118 -23.03 0.50 4.50
C GLN A 118 -23.14 -0.01 3.04
N PRO A 119 -23.72 0.75 2.09
CA PRO A 119 -23.70 0.36 0.67
C PRO A 119 -22.27 0.22 0.12
N SER A 120 -21.36 1.13 0.47
CA SER A 120 -19.96 1.06 0.03
C SER A 120 -19.25 -0.17 0.60
N LEU A 121 -19.44 -0.49 1.89
CA LEU A 121 -18.89 -1.70 2.52
C LEU A 121 -19.42 -2.98 1.86
N GLN A 122 -20.72 -3.06 1.61
CA GLN A 122 -21.33 -4.20 0.91
C GLN A 122 -20.78 -4.34 -0.52
N ARG A 123 -20.57 -3.22 -1.22
CA ARG A 123 -20.00 -3.22 -2.56
C ARG A 123 -18.52 -3.64 -2.56
N ILE A 124 -17.73 -3.25 -1.56
CA ILE A 124 -16.37 -3.77 -1.36
C ILE A 124 -16.46 -5.29 -1.20
N LEU A 125 -17.26 -5.82 -0.28
CA LEU A 125 -17.36 -7.27 -0.08
C LEU A 125 -17.76 -8.00 -1.37
N ALA A 126 -18.70 -7.46 -2.14
CA ALA A 126 -19.15 -8.04 -3.41
C ALA A 126 -18.08 -8.05 -4.52
N LEU A 127 -17.17 -7.06 -4.55
CA LEU A 127 -16.06 -6.99 -5.52
C LEU A 127 -14.92 -7.99 -5.21
N TYR A 128 -14.90 -8.52 -4.00
CA TYR A 128 -13.90 -9.46 -3.51
C TYR A 128 -14.58 -10.73 -3.02
N PRO A 129 -15.23 -11.53 -3.87
CA PRO A 129 -15.87 -12.76 -3.41
C PRO A 129 -14.83 -13.73 -2.84
N VAL A 130 -15.16 -14.39 -1.74
CA VAL A 130 -14.24 -15.32 -1.04
C VAL A 130 -13.72 -16.45 -1.94
N SER A 131 -14.50 -16.85 -2.95
CA SER A 131 -14.13 -17.86 -3.93
C SER A 131 -12.83 -17.54 -4.66
N ASP A 132 -12.55 -16.25 -4.92
CA ASP A 132 -11.33 -15.80 -5.63
C ASP A 132 -10.05 -16.13 -4.84
N PHE A 133 -10.16 -16.32 -3.52
CA PHE A 133 -9.05 -16.47 -2.60
C PHE A 133 -8.82 -17.91 -2.14
N THR A 134 -9.72 -18.83 -2.48
CA THR A 134 -9.61 -20.25 -2.07
C THR A 134 -8.31 -20.90 -2.57
N GLN A 135 -7.88 -20.53 -3.78
CA GLN A 135 -6.62 -20.98 -4.40
C GLN A 135 -5.35 -20.55 -3.63
N LEU A 136 -5.46 -19.56 -2.73
CA LEU A 136 -4.32 -19.07 -1.94
C LEU A 136 -4.16 -19.85 -0.63
N VAL A 137 -5.17 -20.60 -0.19
CA VAL A 137 -5.11 -21.37 1.06
C VAL A 137 -4.16 -22.56 0.91
N ARG A 138 -3.33 -22.79 1.92
CA ARG A 138 -2.37 -23.90 1.96
C ARG A 138 -2.67 -24.81 3.15
N PRO A 139 -2.56 -26.15 3.00
CA PRO A 139 -2.97 -27.12 4.05
C PRO A 139 -2.28 -26.97 5.41
N ASN A 140 -1.09 -26.35 5.47
CA ASN A 140 -0.28 -26.22 6.68
C ASN A 140 -0.17 -24.76 7.19
N GLU A 141 -1.04 -23.86 6.73
CA GLU A 141 -1.08 -22.47 7.17
C GLU A 141 -2.42 -22.20 7.88
N GLN A 142 -2.43 -21.38 8.93
CA GLN A 142 -3.67 -20.98 9.62
C GLN A 142 -4.54 -20.03 8.77
N ALA A 143 -3.94 -19.40 7.76
CA ALA A 143 -4.56 -18.39 6.92
C ALA A 143 -5.72 -18.97 6.09
N THR A 144 -6.91 -18.40 6.28
CA THR A 144 -8.12 -18.77 5.54
C THR A 144 -8.22 -18.00 4.21
N ALA A 145 -9.19 -18.38 3.36
CA ALA A 145 -9.53 -17.58 2.18
C ALA A 145 -10.02 -16.16 2.57
N GLN A 146 -10.68 -16.01 3.73
CA GLN A 146 -11.12 -14.71 4.24
C GLN A 146 -9.94 -13.86 4.73
N TYR A 147 -8.89 -14.46 5.29
CA TYR A 147 -7.64 -13.74 5.55
C TYR A 147 -7.05 -13.18 4.26
N TYR A 148 -6.92 -13.99 3.21
CA TYR A 148 -6.35 -13.53 1.94
C TYR A 148 -7.24 -12.48 1.25
N ARG A 149 -8.56 -12.60 1.38
CA ARG A 149 -9.52 -11.59 0.96
C ARG A 149 -9.30 -10.26 1.70
N ALA A 150 -9.20 -10.31 3.03
CA ALA A 150 -8.92 -9.13 3.86
C ALA A 150 -7.56 -8.51 3.52
N ALA A 151 -6.52 -9.32 3.34
CA ALA A 151 -5.19 -8.85 2.95
C ALA A 151 -5.19 -8.13 1.59
N GLN A 152 -5.92 -8.67 0.60
CA GLN A 152 -6.07 -8.02 -0.70
C GLN A 152 -6.86 -6.71 -0.61
N ILE A 153 -7.97 -6.69 0.15
CA ILE A 153 -8.75 -5.46 0.37
C ILE A 153 -7.87 -4.38 1.04
N ASN A 154 -7.10 -4.75 2.06
CA ASN A 154 -6.17 -3.82 2.70
C ASN A 154 -5.08 -3.35 1.71
N ARG A 155 -4.47 -4.25 0.93
CA ARG A 155 -3.48 -3.88 -0.09
C ARG A 155 -4.04 -2.82 -1.02
N ASP A 156 -5.21 -3.09 -1.57
CA ASP A 156 -5.82 -2.27 -2.59
C ASP A 156 -6.21 -0.90 -2.02
N ILE A 157 -6.82 -0.87 -0.83
CA ILE A 157 -7.23 0.38 -0.19
C ILE A 157 -6.06 1.24 0.27
N TRP A 158 -5.04 0.66 0.90
CA TRP A 158 -3.93 1.42 1.53
C TRP A 158 -2.81 1.80 0.55
N PHE A 159 -2.55 0.97 -0.46
CA PHE A 159 -1.32 1.07 -1.24
C PHE A 159 -1.59 1.10 -2.74
N THR A 160 -2.16 0.04 -3.30
CA THR A 160 -2.22 -0.12 -4.77
C THR A 160 -3.17 0.89 -5.42
N CYS A 161 -4.40 1.04 -4.94
CA CYS A 161 -5.37 1.94 -5.56
C CYS A 161 -5.01 3.43 -5.41
N PRO A 162 -4.52 3.90 -4.24
CA PRO A 162 -3.99 5.25 -4.11
C PRO A 162 -2.86 5.56 -5.10
N VAL A 163 -1.92 4.64 -5.31
CA VAL A 163 -0.82 4.88 -6.26
C VAL A 163 -1.33 4.91 -7.71
N ILE A 164 -2.20 3.97 -8.09
CA ILE A 164 -2.79 3.96 -9.44
C ILE A 164 -3.59 5.24 -9.70
N ASP A 165 -4.37 5.69 -8.72
CA ASP A 165 -5.11 6.95 -8.84
C ASP A 165 -4.15 8.12 -8.98
N PHE A 166 -3.14 8.17 -8.12
CA PHE A 166 -2.12 9.20 -8.13
C PHE A 166 -1.47 9.32 -9.52
N THR A 167 -0.95 8.21 -10.05
CA THR A 167 -0.22 8.22 -11.31
C THR A 167 -1.12 8.48 -12.51
N TRP A 168 -2.38 8.05 -12.44
CA TRP A 168 -3.36 8.35 -13.47
C TRP A 168 -3.74 9.83 -13.47
N GLN A 169 -4.06 10.42 -12.31
CA GLN A 169 -4.32 11.86 -12.26
C GLN A 169 -3.09 12.66 -12.70
N TYR A 170 -1.86 12.24 -12.33
CA TYR A 170 -0.63 12.89 -12.84
C TYR A 170 -0.59 12.96 -14.35
N THR A 171 -0.93 11.85 -15.00
CA THR A 171 -1.01 11.79 -16.47
C THR A 171 -2.11 12.72 -17.00
N ARG A 172 -3.30 12.72 -16.38
CA ARG A 172 -4.45 13.54 -16.81
C ARG A 172 -4.21 15.04 -16.71
N TYR A 173 -3.49 15.48 -15.69
CA TYR A 173 -3.19 16.90 -15.47
C TYR A 173 -1.93 17.38 -16.22
N GLY A 174 -1.45 16.61 -17.21
CA GLY A 174 -0.31 17.01 -18.04
C GLY A 174 1.05 16.83 -17.35
N GLY A 175 1.13 15.98 -16.33
CA GLY A 175 2.38 15.54 -15.74
C GLY A 175 3.25 14.75 -16.71
N SER A 176 4.43 14.32 -16.26
CA SER A 176 5.33 13.53 -17.08
C SER A 176 4.67 12.23 -17.55
N ASN A 177 4.81 11.92 -18.84
CA ASN A 177 4.44 10.64 -19.42
C ASN A 177 5.40 9.51 -19.04
N ASN A 178 6.50 9.79 -18.34
CA ASN A 178 7.51 8.81 -17.95
C ASN A 178 7.23 8.24 -16.54
N ILE A 179 6.08 7.60 -16.41
CA ILE A 179 5.65 6.91 -15.19
C ILE A 179 6.03 5.44 -15.31
N ARG A 180 6.69 4.91 -14.28
CA ARG A 180 7.16 3.53 -14.18
C ARG A 180 6.56 2.89 -12.96
N LEU A 181 5.79 1.83 -13.17
CA LEU A 181 5.15 1.06 -12.11
C LEU A 181 5.80 -0.33 -12.05
N TYR A 182 5.89 -0.90 -10.86
CA TYR A 182 6.25 -2.31 -10.68
C TYR A 182 5.34 -2.98 -9.67
N ASP A 183 5.29 -4.29 -9.76
CA ASP A 183 4.72 -5.18 -8.77
C ASP A 183 5.82 -6.15 -8.31
N MET A 184 6.24 -6.03 -7.04
CA MET A 184 7.25 -6.92 -6.48
C MET A 184 6.61 -8.26 -6.14
N ASN A 185 7.06 -9.34 -6.77
CA ASN A 185 6.52 -10.69 -6.61
C ASN A 185 7.57 -11.69 -6.12
N GLN A 186 8.59 -11.22 -5.40
CA GLN A 186 9.64 -12.03 -4.78
C GLN A 186 9.97 -11.47 -3.40
N THR A 187 10.32 -12.34 -2.45
CA THR A 187 10.69 -11.93 -1.08
C THR A 187 11.95 -12.67 -0.63
N LYS A 188 12.81 -11.98 0.12
CA LYS A 188 13.93 -12.60 0.86
C LYS A 188 13.49 -13.05 2.26
N TYR A 189 12.33 -12.60 2.73
CA TYR A 189 11.85 -12.84 4.09
C TYR A 189 11.09 -14.15 4.26
N GLY A 190 10.89 -14.95 3.19
CA GLY A 190 10.14 -16.21 3.25
C GLY A 190 10.53 -17.13 4.42
N PRO A 191 11.84 -17.45 4.61
CA PRO A 191 12.28 -18.27 5.73
C PRO A 191 12.00 -17.63 7.11
N ILE A 192 12.15 -16.32 7.22
CA ILE A 192 11.91 -15.57 8.46
C ILE A 192 10.42 -15.59 8.80
N PHE A 193 9.54 -15.34 7.82
CA PHE A 193 8.10 -15.40 8.01
C PHE A 193 7.63 -16.79 8.42
N GLN A 194 8.25 -17.84 7.87
CA GLN A 194 7.98 -19.20 8.30
C GLN A 194 8.42 -19.45 9.74
N TYR A 195 9.61 -18.99 10.13
CA TYR A 195 10.10 -19.08 11.51
C TYR A 195 9.21 -18.31 12.50
N MET A 196 8.71 -17.15 12.11
CA MET A 196 7.81 -16.31 12.91
C MET A 196 6.38 -16.85 13.00
N GLY A 197 6.04 -17.94 12.31
CA GLY A 197 4.67 -18.47 12.26
C GLY A 197 3.70 -17.62 11.44
N VAL A 198 4.20 -16.77 10.53
CA VAL A 198 3.40 -15.95 9.61
C VAL A 198 3.72 -16.17 8.12
N PRO A 199 3.91 -17.43 7.64
CA PRO A 199 4.29 -17.72 6.25
C PRO A 199 3.29 -17.15 5.22
N GLN A 200 2.03 -16.95 5.60
CA GLN A 200 0.98 -16.34 4.78
C GLN A 200 1.27 -14.89 4.34
N TRP A 201 2.24 -14.20 4.95
CA TRP A 201 2.63 -12.85 4.56
C TRP A 201 3.28 -12.79 3.18
N ARG A 202 3.99 -13.85 2.76
CA ARG A 202 4.58 -13.98 1.42
C ARG A 202 5.39 -12.74 1.01
N VAL A 203 5.00 -12.04 -0.06
CA VAL A 203 5.66 -10.82 -0.54
C VAL A 203 4.96 -9.60 0.07
N SER A 204 5.16 -9.43 1.38
CA SER A 204 4.46 -8.42 2.18
C SER A 204 5.01 -7.01 2.00
N HIS A 205 4.34 -6.03 2.61
CA HIS A 205 4.81 -4.65 2.72
C HIS A 205 6.30 -4.57 3.08
N LEU A 206 7.02 -3.66 2.42
CA LEU A 206 8.46 -3.36 2.58
C LEU A 206 9.42 -4.52 2.24
N SER A 207 8.92 -5.67 1.75
CA SER A 207 9.78 -6.81 1.42
C SER A 207 10.66 -6.59 0.19
N ASP A 208 10.43 -5.51 -0.56
CA ASP A 208 11.22 -5.05 -1.69
C ASP A 208 12.43 -4.19 -1.29
N ILE A 209 12.47 -3.63 -0.07
CA ILE A 209 13.57 -2.76 0.41
C ILE A 209 14.94 -3.42 0.25
N PRO A 210 15.19 -4.68 0.69
CA PRO A 210 16.51 -5.29 0.52
C PRO A 210 16.91 -5.45 -0.95
N TYR A 211 15.94 -5.54 -1.87
CA TYR A 211 16.22 -5.58 -3.30
C TYR A 211 16.61 -4.22 -3.84
N ILE A 212 15.86 -3.17 -3.47
CA ILE A 212 16.14 -1.78 -3.89
C ILE A 212 17.50 -1.31 -3.35
N LEU A 213 17.80 -1.62 -2.07
CA LEU A 213 19.05 -1.23 -1.43
C LEU A 213 20.23 -2.15 -1.76
N ASN A 214 19.99 -3.25 -2.49
CA ASN A 214 20.99 -4.27 -2.79
C ASN A 214 21.65 -4.87 -1.54
N GLU A 215 20.86 -5.15 -0.51
CA GLU A 215 21.33 -5.65 0.78
C GLU A 215 20.87 -7.08 1.06
N ASP A 216 21.65 -7.77 1.90
CA ASP A 216 21.24 -9.02 2.48
C ASP A 216 20.28 -8.82 3.64
N VAL A 217 19.39 -9.78 3.81
CA VAL A 217 18.52 -9.84 4.97
C VAL A 217 19.22 -10.66 6.06
N ALA A 218 19.46 -10.03 7.21
CA ALA A 218 20.00 -10.68 8.40
C ALA A 218 19.04 -11.74 8.97
N ALA A 219 19.44 -12.42 10.05
CA ALA A 219 18.58 -13.35 10.80
C ALA A 219 17.97 -14.49 9.97
N GLY A 220 18.70 -15.01 8.99
CA GLY A 220 18.30 -16.20 8.22
C GLY A 220 17.38 -15.92 7.02
N GLY A 221 17.35 -14.68 6.52
CA GLY A 221 16.70 -14.39 5.24
C GLY A 221 17.33 -15.16 4.07
N ASP A 222 16.54 -15.34 2.99
CA ASP A 222 17.01 -15.97 1.75
C ASP A 222 17.92 -15.00 0.98
N ASN A 223 19.22 -15.19 1.17
CA ASN A 223 20.28 -14.47 0.46
C ASN A 223 20.98 -15.36 -0.59
N SER A 224 20.22 -16.28 -1.20
CA SER A 224 20.75 -17.14 -2.26
C SER A 224 21.30 -16.33 -3.44
N PRO A 225 22.19 -16.91 -4.27
CA PRO A 225 22.75 -16.21 -5.42
C PRO A 225 21.69 -15.62 -6.36
N ALA A 226 20.56 -16.32 -6.56
CA ALA A 226 19.44 -15.83 -7.36
C ALA A 226 18.80 -14.56 -6.77
N GLN A 227 18.61 -14.52 -5.44
CA GLN A 227 18.05 -13.36 -4.76
C GLN A 227 18.98 -12.16 -4.82
N ARG A 228 20.29 -12.36 -4.63
CA ARG A 228 21.31 -11.31 -4.76
C ARG A 228 21.40 -10.79 -6.19
N ALA A 229 21.31 -11.67 -7.20
CA ALA A 229 21.29 -11.26 -8.60
C ALA A 229 20.08 -10.39 -8.92
N LEU A 230 18.88 -10.78 -8.45
CA LEU A 230 17.67 -9.96 -8.60
C LEU A 230 17.79 -8.62 -7.86
N SER A 231 18.38 -8.62 -6.66
CA SER A 231 18.72 -7.43 -5.87
C SER A 231 19.57 -6.45 -6.68
N ALA A 232 20.66 -6.93 -7.27
CA ALA A 232 21.56 -6.11 -8.05
C ALA A 232 20.87 -5.49 -9.28
N LEU A 233 20.00 -6.25 -9.96
CA LEU A 233 19.25 -5.76 -11.12
C LEU A 233 18.20 -4.71 -10.73
N LEU A 234 17.43 -4.93 -9.66
CA LEU A 234 16.41 -3.96 -9.22
C LEU A 234 17.06 -2.68 -8.70
N SER A 235 18.11 -2.79 -7.87
CA SER A 235 18.86 -1.64 -7.37
C SER A 235 19.51 -0.86 -8.50
N GLY A 236 20.11 -1.56 -9.47
CA GLY A 236 20.64 -0.94 -10.69
C GLY A 236 19.58 -0.19 -11.48
N SER A 237 18.36 -0.74 -11.59
CA SER A 237 17.22 -0.06 -12.21
C SER A 237 16.79 1.19 -11.45
N ALA A 238 16.75 1.15 -10.11
CA ALA A 238 16.45 2.32 -9.29
C ALA A 238 17.49 3.43 -9.46
N ALA A 239 18.78 3.06 -9.43
CA ALA A 239 19.88 4.00 -9.66
C ALA A 239 19.84 4.59 -11.09
N ALA A 240 19.55 3.78 -12.10
CA ALA A 240 19.37 4.24 -13.47
C ALA A 240 18.22 5.25 -13.60
N PHE A 241 17.09 4.99 -12.94
CA PHE A 241 15.95 5.90 -12.95
C PHE A 241 16.28 7.23 -12.26
N ALA A 242 16.98 7.19 -11.12
CA ALA A 242 17.44 8.39 -10.44
C ALA A 242 18.41 9.22 -11.31
N TYR A 243 19.30 8.56 -12.05
CA TYR A 243 20.31 9.24 -12.86
C TYR A 243 19.79 9.74 -14.22
N THR A 244 18.91 8.98 -14.88
CA THR A 244 18.51 9.22 -16.28
C THR A 244 17.02 9.47 -16.47
N GLY A 245 16.20 9.23 -15.45
CA GLY A 245 14.75 9.13 -15.58
C GLY A 245 14.27 7.81 -16.19
N SER A 246 15.14 6.87 -16.57
CA SER A 246 14.74 5.55 -17.09
C SER A 246 15.26 4.44 -16.19
N PRO A 247 14.44 3.44 -15.81
CA PRO A 247 14.90 2.31 -14.99
C PRO A 247 15.66 1.26 -15.82
N THR A 248 15.82 1.49 -17.11
CA THR A 248 16.53 0.61 -18.05
C THR A 248 17.77 1.32 -18.59
N THR A 249 18.86 0.56 -18.74
CA THR A 249 20.06 0.98 -19.46
C THR A 249 20.45 -0.08 -20.49
N SER A 250 21.28 0.29 -21.47
CA SER A 250 21.84 -0.65 -22.45
C SER A 250 22.83 -1.67 -21.85
N ARG A 251 23.12 -1.60 -20.55
CA ARG A 251 24.00 -2.52 -19.85
C ARG A 251 23.19 -3.60 -19.13
N ASP A 252 23.77 -4.79 -18.97
CA ASP A 252 23.19 -5.93 -18.23
C ASP A 252 23.16 -5.73 -16.70
N ARG A 253 22.95 -4.50 -16.23
CA ARG A 253 22.90 -4.12 -14.80
C ARG A 253 21.53 -3.64 -14.36
N THR A 254 20.55 -3.65 -15.25
CA THR A 254 19.18 -3.21 -14.98
C THR A 254 18.18 -4.24 -15.46
N LEU A 255 17.01 -4.26 -14.84
CA LEU A 255 15.84 -4.94 -15.41
C LEU A 255 15.49 -4.28 -16.75
N GLN A 256 15.36 -5.10 -17.79
CA GLN A 256 15.19 -4.63 -19.18
C GLN A 256 13.71 -4.54 -19.56
N ASN A 257 13.40 -3.76 -20.60
CA ASN A 257 12.04 -3.65 -21.15
C ASN A 257 10.98 -3.17 -20.13
N TRP A 258 11.37 -2.31 -19.19
CA TRP A 258 10.42 -1.69 -18.27
C TRP A 258 9.46 -0.77 -19.05
N PRO A 259 8.13 -1.01 -19.01
CA PRO A 259 7.19 -0.24 -19.82
C PRO A 259 6.89 1.12 -19.19
N ILE A 260 6.40 2.06 -20.00
CA ILE A 260 5.70 3.26 -19.49
C ILE A 260 4.31 2.82 -19.06
N ALA A 261 3.84 3.28 -17.90
CA ALA A 261 2.58 2.85 -17.31
C ALA A 261 1.35 3.19 -18.17
N TYR A 262 1.33 4.40 -18.74
CA TYR A 262 0.21 4.90 -19.56
C TYR A 262 0.72 5.48 -20.89
N PRO A 263 1.18 4.62 -21.84
CA PRO A 263 1.70 5.10 -23.11
C PRO A 263 0.55 5.67 -23.97
N ASP A 264 0.83 6.73 -24.71
CA ASP A 264 0.02 7.25 -25.82
C ASP A 264 -1.48 7.34 -25.54
N GLN A 265 -1.84 8.00 -24.43
CA GLN A 265 -3.24 8.16 -24.04
C GLN A 265 -3.96 9.14 -24.98
N SER A 266 -5.05 8.68 -25.60
CA SER A 266 -5.93 9.54 -26.39
C SER A 266 -6.64 10.56 -25.50
N ARG A 267 -7.11 11.68 -26.08
CA ARG A 267 -7.93 12.66 -25.34
C ARG A 267 -9.17 12.02 -24.72
N GLN A 268 -9.74 11.02 -25.38
CA GLN A 268 -10.89 10.25 -24.87
C GLN A 268 -10.51 9.35 -23.68
N ALA A 269 -9.31 8.77 -23.65
CA ALA A 269 -8.85 8.03 -22.49
C ALA A 269 -8.65 8.96 -21.29
N LEU A 270 -8.01 10.11 -21.50
CA LEU A 270 -7.73 11.10 -20.45
C LEU A 270 -8.99 11.80 -19.88
N SER A 271 -10.13 11.73 -20.58
CA SER A 271 -11.39 12.24 -20.04
C SER A 271 -11.96 11.36 -18.92
N LYS A 272 -11.56 10.08 -18.84
CA LYS A 272 -12.00 9.15 -17.79
C LYS A 272 -11.31 9.45 -16.47
N VAL A 273 -12.07 9.38 -15.38
CA VAL A 273 -11.53 9.63 -14.03
C VAL A 273 -10.55 8.56 -13.60
N TYR A 274 -10.69 7.33 -14.09
CA TYR A 274 -9.84 6.17 -13.76
C TYR A 274 -9.26 5.52 -15.02
N PRO A 275 -8.08 4.88 -14.94
CA PRO A 275 -7.49 4.18 -16.07
C PRO A 275 -8.26 2.89 -16.36
N GLU A 276 -8.40 2.52 -17.63
CA GLU A 276 -8.98 1.22 -18.04
C GLU A 276 -7.90 0.14 -18.24
N LYS A 277 -6.66 0.57 -18.39
CA LYS A 277 -5.49 -0.28 -18.49
C LYS A 277 -4.26 0.44 -17.93
N LEU A 278 -3.29 -0.33 -17.46
CA LEU A 278 -1.97 0.15 -17.10
C LEU A 278 -0.92 -0.92 -17.43
N ASN A 279 0.29 -0.46 -17.72
CA ASN A 279 1.45 -1.34 -17.81
C ASN A 279 2.26 -1.25 -16.52
N LEU A 280 2.85 -2.37 -16.12
CA LEU A 280 3.79 -2.42 -15.02
C LEU A 280 4.90 -3.42 -15.32
N TYR A 281 5.92 -3.42 -14.46
CA TYR A 281 6.96 -4.44 -14.48
C TYR A 281 6.80 -5.38 -13.28
N VAL A 282 6.65 -6.68 -13.52
CA VAL A 282 6.67 -7.66 -12.42
C VAL A 282 8.12 -7.97 -12.10
N VAL A 283 8.50 -7.89 -10.83
CA VAL A 283 9.85 -8.19 -10.36
C VAL A 283 9.84 -9.54 -9.65
N GLY A 284 10.51 -10.53 -10.25
CA GLY A 284 10.62 -11.88 -9.72
C GLY A 284 9.35 -12.73 -9.84
N GLY A 285 9.18 -13.71 -8.94
CA GLY A 285 8.08 -14.67 -8.95
C GLY A 285 8.27 -15.84 -9.92
N SER A 286 7.31 -16.77 -9.92
CA SER A 286 7.42 -18.03 -10.68
C SER A 286 7.44 -17.86 -12.21
N GLN A 287 6.94 -16.73 -12.72
CA GLN A 287 6.96 -16.38 -14.14
C GLN A 287 8.19 -15.52 -14.53
N GLY A 288 9.10 -15.29 -13.59
CA GLY A 288 10.25 -14.41 -13.76
C GLY A 288 9.90 -12.94 -13.96
N SER A 289 10.93 -12.09 -13.90
CA SER A 289 10.79 -10.65 -14.09
C SER A 289 10.42 -10.27 -15.53
N GLY A 290 9.56 -9.27 -15.71
CA GLY A 290 9.24 -8.75 -17.04
C GLY A 290 8.02 -7.84 -17.10
N PRO A 291 7.76 -7.23 -18.27
CA PRO A 291 6.60 -6.36 -18.46
C PRO A 291 5.29 -7.17 -18.38
N ALA A 292 4.23 -6.47 -17.95
CA ALA A 292 2.85 -6.96 -17.98
C ALA A 292 1.87 -5.79 -18.20
N THR A 293 0.73 -6.10 -18.82
CA THR A 293 -0.41 -5.19 -18.94
C THR A 293 -1.57 -5.70 -18.08
N ILE A 294 -2.16 -4.81 -17.27
CA ILE A 294 -3.41 -5.05 -16.58
C ILE A 294 -4.48 -4.20 -17.27
N ALA A 295 -5.60 -4.81 -17.66
CA ALA A 295 -6.73 -4.13 -18.28
C ALA A 295 -8.06 -4.64 -17.70
N SER A 296 -9.11 -3.83 -17.79
CA SER A 296 -10.48 -4.27 -17.51
C SER A 296 -10.94 -5.30 -18.56
N GLY A 297 -11.40 -6.47 -18.11
CA GLY A 297 -11.97 -7.52 -18.98
C GLY A 297 -10.98 -8.58 -19.46
N SER A 298 -11.38 -9.37 -20.46
CA SER A 298 -10.59 -10.50 -20.99
C SER A 298 -9.57 -10.04 -22.03
N GLY A 299 -8.35 -9.72 -21.59
CA GLY A 299 -7.25 -9.30 -22.46
C GLY A 299 -5.87 -9.86 -22.09
N ALA A 300 -5.76 -10.71 -21.07
CA ALA A 300 -4.48 -11.27 -20.62
C ALA A 300 -3.94 -12.31 -21.60
N THR A 301 -2.80 -12.01 -22.24
CA THR A 301 -2.21 -12.85 -23.28
C THR A 301 -1.06 -13.69 -22.75
N SER A 302 -0.21 -13.11 -21.89
CA SER A 302 0.94 -13.82 -21.31
C SER A 302 0.59 -14.53 -19.99
N ALA A 303 1.41 -15.51 -19.58
CA ALA A 303 1.24 -16.19 -18.29
C ALA A 303 1.34 -15.22 -17.09
N ARG A 304 2.20 -14.20 -17.18
CA ARG A 304 2.35 -13.13 -16.18
C ARG A 304 1.10 -12.26 -16.10
N GLU A 305 0.53 -11.87 -17.23
CA GLU A 305 -0.73 -11.10 -17.26
C GLU A 305 -1.89 -11.91 -16.70
N LYS A 306 -1.95 -13.21 -17.01
CA LYS A 306 -2.97 -14.12 -16.45
C LYS A 306 -2.83 -14.25 -14.93
N ALA A 307 -1.59 -14.30 -14.44
CA ALA A 307 -1.30 -14.33 -13.00
C ALA A 307 -1.68 -13.03 -12.27
N LEU A 308 -1.82 -11.90 -12.98
CA LEU A 308 -2.29 -10.62 -12.43
C LEU A 308 -3.80 -10.42 -12.64
N ALA A 309 -4.39 -11.02 -13.68
CA ALA A 309 -5.77 -10.77 -14.10
C ALA A 309 -6.80 -11.13 -13.01
N TRP A 310 -6.53 -12.15 -12.19
CA TRP A 310 -7.44 -12.55 -11.11
C TRP A 310 -7.59 -11.45 -10.04
N GLU A 311 -6.60 -10.56 -9.88
CA GLU A 311 -6.65 -9.48 -8.90
C GLU A 311 -7.70 -8.42 -9.26
N ARG A 312 -8.12 -8.32 -10.53
CA ARG A 312 -9.13 -7.36 -11.01
C ARG A 312 -8.85 -5.91 -10.56
N VAL A 313 -7.57 -5.54 -10.46
CA VAL A 313 -7.09 -4.27 -9.89
C VAL A 313 -7.78 -3.05 -10.51
N ILE A 314 -7.95 -3.00 -11.84
CA ILE A 314 -8.60 -1.87 -12.51
C ILE A 314 -10.05 -1.67 -12.04
N GLU A 315 -10.82 -2.75 -11.97
CA GLU A 315 -12.23 -2.70 -11.54
C GLU A 315 -12.35 -2.33 -10.06
N ARG A 316 -11.58 -3.00 -9.21
CA ARG A 316 -11.58 -2.79 -7.76
C ARG A 316 -11.11 -1.39 -7.38
N CYS A 317 -10.01 -0.92 -7.97
CA CYS A 317 -9.48 0.41 -7.71
C CYS A 317 -10.38 1.52 -8.27
N SER A 318 -11.04 1.32 -9.41
CA SER A 318 -12.03 2.28 -9.91
C SER A 318 -13.14 2.53 -8.89
N PHE A 319 -13.65 1.47 -8.26
CA PHE A 319 -14.65 1.60 -7.20
C PHE A 319 -14.07 2.22 -5.91
N ILE A 320 -12.96 1.69 -5.38
CA ILE A 320 -12.33 2.21 -4.15
C ILE A 320 -12.01 3.70 -4.29
N ASN A 321 -11.47 4.12 -5.43
CA ASN A 321 -11.11 5.51 -5.65
C ASN A 321 -12.35 6.42 -5.81
N SER A 322 -13.49 5.86 -6.22
CA SER A 322 -14.76 6.60 -6.32
C SER A 322 -15.39 6.95 -4.97
N ILE A 323 -15.06 6.19 -3.93
CA ILE A 323 -15.58 6.38 -2.57
C ILE A 323 -14.57 7.08 -1.63
N LEU A 324 -13.45 7.61 -2.13
CA LEU A 324 -12.46 8.35 -1.33
C LEU A 324 -13.05 9.58 -0.62
N GLY A 325 -14.18 10.11 -1.11
CA GLY A 325 -14.91 11.20 -0.45
C GLY A 325 -15.60 10.77 0.85
N GLU A 326 -15.98 9.48 0.97
CA GLU A 326 -16.57 8.90 2.18
C GLU A 326 -15.54 8.60 3.26
N ILE A 327 -14.27 8.40 2.87
CA ILE A 327 -13.21 8.06 3.79
C ILE A 327 -12.93 9.26 4.70
N GLY A 328 -13.32 9.11 5.96
CA GLY A 328 -12.87 9.94 7.05
C GLY A 328 -11.46 9.53 7.43
N VAL A 329 -10.48 10.30 7.00
CA VAL A 329 -9.15 10.34 7.64
C VAL A 329 -9.03 11.63 8.42
#